data_AF-A0A7S2C850-F1
#
_entry.id   AF-A0A7S2C850-F1
#
_cell.length_a   1.000
_cell.length_b   1.000
_cell.length_c   1.000
_cell.angle_alpha   90.00
_cell.angle_beta   90.00
_cell.angle_gamma   90.00
#
_symmetry.space_group_name_H-M   'P 1'
#
loop_
_entity.id
_entity.type
_entity.pdbx_description
1 polymer ?
#
loop_
_entity_poly.entity_id
_entity_poly.type
_entity_poly.pdbx_seq_one_letter_code
_entity_poly.pdbx_strand_id
1 'polypeptide(L)'
;SSNWLTRWHLGSSSNSDSPYHGAPSFFTSHAYFGSKIEISMQSIDPTLALHYWDFTIDAEMASWDESFFFSKNWFGPLTDANSSDTDKRVEGRFHDVKLMRNVSGGGTTKTNSYGLVTEIYNNNPSPYLTRSFSVCGLSTRSSKLPGCEVLLGSFEELTMHNFHSVTEFYLHLEFHSVLGG
;
A
#
# COMPACT_ATOMS: atom_id res chain seq x y z
N SER A 1 8.05 -15.93 1.59
CA SER A 1 8.18 -15.22 0.29
C SER A 1 7.20 -14.05 0.28
N SER A 2 7.48 -12.97 -0.46
CA SER A 2 6.58 -11.81 -0.60
C SER A 2 5.15 -12.22 -1.01
N ASN A 3 5.06 -13.15 -1.96
CA ASN A 3 3.82 -13.77 -2.43
C ASN A 3 2.92 -14.31 -1.30
N TRP A 4 3.50 -15.02 -0.33
CA TRP A 4 2.73 -15.55 0.80
C TRP A 4 2.17 -14.42 1.68
N LEU A 5 2.99 -13.40 1.96
CA LEU A 5 2.60 -12.24 2.79
C LEU A 5 1.46 -11.44 2.12
N THR A 6 1.58 -11.15 0.83
CA THR A 6 0.55 -10.45 0.05
C THR A 6 -0.76 -11.22 0.04
N ARG A 7 -0.70 -12.54 -0.21
CA ARG A 7 -1.90 -13.40 -0.19
C ARG A 7 -2.54 -13.45 1.18
N TRP A 8 -1.74 -13.53 2.26
CA TRP A 8 -2.26 -13.62 3.62
C TRP A 8 -3.01 -12.35 4.01
N HIS A 9 -2.45 -11.17 3.77
CA HIS A 9 -3.11 -9.90 4.07
C HIS A 9 -4.39 -9.71 3.23
N LEU A 10 -4.32 -9.87 1.90
CA LEU A 10 -5.49 -9.69 1.00
C LEU A 10 -6.57 -10.77 1.19
N GLY A 11 -6.16 -12.00 1.49
CA GLY A 11 -7.07 -13.13 1.73
C GLY A 11 -7.77 -13.07 3.08
N SER A 12 -7.16 -12.43 4.07
CA SER A 12 -7.80 -12.16 5.34
C SER A 12 -8.66 -10.90 5.30
N SER A 13 -8.34 -9.92 4.44
CA SER A 13 -9.17 -8.72 4.23
C SER A 13 -10.49 -8.99 3.49
N SER A 14 -10.73 -10.21 3.00
CA SER A 14 -11.97 -10.60 2.31
C SER A 14 -13.04 -11.22 3.21
N ASN A 15 -12.76 -11.44 4.49
CA ASN A 15 -13.71 -12.05 5.42
C ASN A 15 -14.38 -10.96 6.26
N SER A 16 -15.64 -11.18 6.66
CA SER A 16 -16.36 -10.33 7.61
C SER A 16 -15.62 -10.17 8.95
N ASP A 17 -14.66 -11.06 9.22
CA ASP A 17 -13.83 -11.10 10.43
C ASP A 17 -12.36 -10.76 10.12
N SER A 18 -12.10 -9.91 9.12
CA SER A 18 -10.74 -9.44 8.81
C SER A 18 -10.13 -8.82 10.08
N PRO A 19 -9.02 -9.36 10.62
CA PRO A 19 -8.37 -8.73 11.76
C PRO A 19 -7.66 -7.43 11.33
N TYR A 20 -7.48 -7.22 10.03
CA TYR A 20 -6.70 -6.13 9.45
C TYR A 20 -7.46 -4.83 9.31
N HIS A 21 -8.78 -4.84 9.13
CA HIS A 21 -9.53 -3.64 8.75
C HIS A 21 -10.89 -3.55 9.42
N GLY A 22 -11.39 -2.34 9.65
CA GLY A 22 -12.75 -2.08 10.14
C GLY A 22 -12.95 -2.26 11.66
N ALA A 23 -11.89 -2.51 12.43
CA ALA A 23 -11.93 -2.63 13.87
C ALA A 23 -10.57 -2.31 14.51
N PRO A 24 -10.50 -1.91 15.80
CA PRO A 24 -9.24 -1.60 16.48
C PRO A 24 -8.16 -2.70 16.48
N SER A 25 -8.51 -3.94 16.11
CA SER A 25 -7.52 -4.97 15.80
C SER A 25 -6.59 -4.59 14.63
N PHE A 26 -6.96 -3.61 13.80
CA PHE A 26 -6.14 -3.00 12.75
C PHE A 26 -4.69 -2.78 13.22
N PHE A 27 -4.50 -2.16 14.39
CA PHE A 27 -3.17 -1.80 14.89
C PHE A 27 -2.31 -3.04 15.18
N THR A 28 -2.86 -3.99 15.95
CA THR A 28 -2.11 -5.19 16.35
C THR A 28 -1.91 -6.14 15.18
N SER A 29 -2.87 -6.23 14.27
CA SER A 29 -2.77 -7.04 13.05
C SER A 29 -1.70 -6.51 12.09
N HIS A 30 -1.65 -5.20 11.85
CA HIS A 30 -0.61 -4.59 11.02
C HIS A 30 0.77 -4.65 11.68
N ALA A 31 0.87 -4.45 13.00
CA ALA A 31 2.12 -4.63 13.72
C ALA A 31 2.62 -6.09 13.62
N TYR A 32 1.72 -7.08 13.77
CA TYR A 32 2.06 -8.48 13.61
C TYR A 32 2.47 -8.81 12.17
N PHE A 33 1.77 -8.26 11.16
CA PHE A 33 2.16 -8.40 9.76
C PHE A 33 3.56 -7.83 9.50
N GLY A 34 3.86 -6.64 10.01
CA GLY A 34 5.19 -6.03 9.95
C GLY A 34 6.27 -6.94 10.56
N SER A 35 6.00 -7.55 11.72
CA SER A 35 6.93 -8.49 12.36
C SER A 35 7.24 -9.70 11.47
N LYS A 36 6.27 -10.18 10.68
CA LYS A 36 6.48 -11.29 9.73
C LYS A 36 7.34 -10.87 8.55
N ILE A 37 7.22 -9.63 8.08
CA ILE A 37 8.11 -9.08 7.06
C ILE A 37 9.53 -8.99 7.63
N GLU A 38 9.69 -8.41 8.81
CA GLU A 38 11.00 -8.25 9.47
C GLU A 38 11.71 -9.59 9.67
N ILE A 39 11.03 -10.57 10.28
CA ILE A 39 11.58 -11.91 10.48
C ILE A 39 11.95 -12.57 9.13
N SER A 40 11.17 -12.33 8.08
CA SER A 40 11.49 -12.84 6.74
C SER A 40 12.78 -12.21 6.18
N MET A 41 13.00 -10.92 6.40
CA MET A 41 14.25 -10.24 6.01
C MET A 41 15.42 -10.71 6.87
N GLN A 42 15.22 -10.86 8.18
CA GLN A 42 16.23 -11.34 9.13
C GLN A 42 16.65 -12.79 8.89
N SER A 43 15.81 -13.60 8.25
CA SER A 43 16.19 -14.94 7.80
C SER A 43 17.26 -14.94 6.70
N ILE A 44 17.47 -13.79 6.04
CA ILE A 44 18.53 -13.56 5.05
C ILE A 44 19.69 -12.81 5.69
N ASP A 45 19.41 -11.72 6.40
CA ASP A 45 20.40 -10.92 7.12
C ASP A 45 19.84 -10.46 8.48
N PRO A 46 20.33 -11.03 9.60
CA PRO A 46 19.77 -10.77 10.93
C PRO A 46 20.04 -9.36 11.45
N THR A 47 20.85 -8.54 10.77
CA THR A 47 21.10 -7.14 11.16
C THR A 47 20.04 -6.18 10.65
N LEU A 48 19.16 -6.64 9.75
CA LEU A 48 18.10 -5.82 9.16
C LEU A 48 16.92 -5.64 10.13
N ALA A 49 16.33 -4.45 10.09
CA ALA A 49 15.05 -4.13 10.69
C ALA A 49 14.04 -3.73 9.61
N LEU A 50 12.75 -3.71 9.95
CA LEU A 50 11.71 -3.17 9.08
C LEU A 50 11.87 -1.65 8.99
N HIS A 51 12.33 -1.19 7.83
CA HIS A 51 12.38 0.24 7.54
C HIS A 51 10.96 0.78 7.33
N TYR A 52 10.75 2.03 7.73
CA TYR A 52 9.52 2.77 7.47
C TYR A 52 9.83 4.04 6.68
N TRP A 53 8.80 4.56 6.03
CA TRP A 53 8.79 5.88 5.41
C TRP A 53 7.78 6.74 6.16
N ASP A 54 8.24 7.85 6.70
CA ASP A 54 7.36 8.87 7.24
C ASP A 54 6.82 9.76 6.11
N PHE A 55 5.71 9.34 5.52
CA PHE A 55 5.06 10.08 4.43
C PHE A 55 4.43 11.39 4.90
N THR A 56 4.30 11.62 6.23
CA THR A 56 3.76 12.88 6.74
C THR A 56 4.71 14.05 6.52
N ILE A 57 6.01 13.78 6.40
CA ILE A 57 7.03 14.76 5.99
C ILE A 57 6.85 15.11 4.51
N ASP A 58 6.68 14.09 3.66
CA ASP A 58 6.53 14.28 2.21
C ASP A 58 5.18 14.93 1.86
N ALA A 59 4.18 14.81 2.73
CA ALA A 59 2.91 15.52 2.62
C ALA A 59 3.05 17.05 2.76
N GLU A 60 4.10 17.54 3.43
CA GLU A 60 4.37 18.97 3.59
C GLU A 60 5.17 19.56 2.40
N MET A 61 5.59 18.73 1.45
CA MET A 61 6.24 19.18 0.23
C MET A 61 5.25 19.88 -0.71
N ALA A 62 5.77 20.72 -1.62
CA ALA A 62 4.94 21.34 -2.66
C ALA A 62 4.26 20.29 -3.55
N SER A 63 4.96 19.18 -3.80
CA SER A 63 4.48 18.03 -4.55
C SER A 63 5.07 16.76 -3.96
N TRP A 64 4.21 15.83 -3.50
CA TRP A 64 4.65 14.60 -2.82
C TRP A 64 5.46 13.67 -3.73
N ASP A 65 5.22 13.75 -5.05
CA ASP A 65 5.88 12.96 -6.09
C ASP A 65 7.31 13.44 -6.41
N GLU A 66 7.76 14.52 -5.78
CA GLU A 66 9.17 14.95 -5.80
C GLU A 66 10.02 14.22 -4.73
N SER A 67 9.40 13.42 -3.87
CA SER A 67 10.09 12.63 -2.87
C SER A 67 11.12 11.67 -3.49
N PHE A 68 12.19 11.36 -2.74
CA PHE A 68 13.21 10.39 -3.10
C PHE A 68 12.63 9.04 -3.54
N PHE A 69 11.51 8.62 -2.95
CA PHE A 69 10.82 7.37 -3.28
C PHE A 69 10.28 7.34 -4.72
N PHE A 70 10.14 8.49 -5.37
CA PHE A 70 9.72 8.60 -6.78
C PHE A 70 10.88 8.95 -7.72
N SER A 71 12.12 8.86 -7.22
CA SER A 71 13.29 8.88 -8.10
C SER A 71 13.38 7.61 -8.96
N LYS A 72 14.14 7.68 -10.06
CA LYS A 72 14.40 6.54 -10.97
C LYS A 72 15.00 5.32 -10.27
N ASN A 73 15.65 5.51 -9.13
CA ASN A 73 16.27 4.42 -8.38
C ASN A 73 15.26 3.64 -7.51
N TRP A 74 14.03 4.14 -7.34
CA TRP A 74 13.04 3.54 -6.45
C TRP A 74 11.73 3.18 -7.18
N PHE A 75 10.63 3.91 -7.01
CA PHE A 75 9.40 3.63 -7.77
C PHE A 75 9.40 4.26 -9.17
N GLY A 76 10.29 5.22 -9.43
CA GLY A 76 10.29 5.99 -10.67
C GLY A 76 9.35 7.20 -10.65
N PRO A 77 9.64 8.20 -11.50
CA PRO A 77 8.95 9.49 -11.49
C PRO A 77 7.53 9.39 -12.06
N LEU A 78 6.67 10.33 -11.63
CA LEU A 78 5.42 10.63 -12.31
C LEU A 78 5.70 11.42 -13.59
N THR A 79 5.42 10.83 -14.75
CA THR A 79 5.47 11.53 -16.03
C THR A 79 4.10 11.51 -16.69
N ASP A 80 3.81 12.48 -17.56
CA ASP A 80 2.55 12.49 -18.32
C ASP A 80 2.43 11.28 -19.27
N ALA A 81 3.57 10.70 -19.69
CA ALA A 81 3.58 9.45 -20.44
C ALA A 81 3.07 8.30 -19.57
N ASN A 82 3.53 8.20 -18.33
CA ASN A 82 3.15 7.14 -17.41
C ASN A 82 1.78 7.39 -16.78
N SER A 83 1.34 8.65 -16.62
CA SER A 83 0.01 9.02 -16.16
C SER A 83 -1.11 8.49 -17.07
N SER A 84 -0.79 8.30 -18.34
CA SER A 84 -1.65 7.70 -19.38
C SER A 84 -1.34 6.24 -19.69
N ASP A 85 -0.28 5.67 -19.09
CA ASP A 85 0.23 4.36 -19.45
C ASP A 85 -0.74 3.25 -19.04
N THR A 86 -1.06 2.41 -20.01
CA THR A 86 -1.91 1.23 -19.84
C THR A 86 -1.22 0.12 -19.06
N ASP A 87 0.12 0.07 -18.99
CA ASP A 87 0.87 -0.92 -18.19
C ASP A 87 1.05 -0.47 -16.72
N LYS A 88 1.03 0.85 -16.45
CA LYS A 88 1.11 1.45 -15.10
C LYS A 88 2.31 0.97 -14.28
N ARG A 89 3.37 0.51 -14.94
CA ARG A 89 4.48 -0.19 -14.31
C ARG A 89 5.44 0.78 -13.62
N VAL A 90 5.96 0.39 -12.46
CA VAL A 90 6.99 1.18 -11.75
C VAL A 90 8.35 1.04 -12.43
N GLU A 91 9.18 2.09 -12.51
CA GLU A 91 10.38 2.09 -13.38
C GLU A 91 11.73 1.79 -12.68
N GLY A 92 11.78 1.76 -11.35
CA GLY A 92 13.04 1.62 -10.60
C GLY A 92 13.27 0.27 -9.92
N ARG A 93 13.77 0.27 -8.68
CA ARG A 93 14.16 -0.93 -7.90
C ARG A 93 13.11 -2.05 -7.89
N PHE A 94 11.83 -1.69 -7.97
CA PHE A 94 10.71 -2.64 -7.91
C PHE A 94 10.07 -2.96 -9.26
N HIS A 95 10.65 -2.52 -10.38
CA HIS A 95 10.11 -2.71 -11.73
C HIS A 95 9.77 -4.17 -12.06
N ASP A 96 10.59 -5.13 -11.60
CA ASP A 96 10.42 -6.56 -11.87
C ASP A 96 9.71 -7.34 -10.76
N VAL A 97 9.12 -6.66 -9.77
CA VAL A 97 8.29 -7.32 -8.76
C VAL A 97 7.03 -7.86 -9.44
N LYS A 98 6.85 -9.19 -9.40
CA LYS A 98 5.71 -9.88 -10.01
C LYS A 98 4.60 -10.13 -9.01
N LEU A 99 3.35 -9.96 -9.45
CA LEU A 99 2.17 -10.36 -8.71
C LEU A 99 1.93 -11.87 -8.89
N MET A 100 1.36 -12.50 -7.88
CA MET A 100 0.87 -13.88 -8.01
C MET A 100 -0.31 -13.93 -8.97
N ARG A 101 -0.43 -15.02 -9.72
CA ARG A 101 -1.56 -15.29 -10.61
C ARG A 101 -2.08 -16.71 -10.41
N ASN A 102 -3.39 -16.90 -10.57
CA ASN A 102 -4.05 -18.21 -10.62
C ASN A 102 -3.67 -19.10 -9.42
N VAL A 103 -3.71 -18.54 -8.21
CA VAL A 103 -3.33 -19.27 -7.00
C VAL A 103 -4.33 -20.38 -6.75
N SER A 104 -3.87 -21.63 -6.88
CA SER A 104 -4.62 -22.83 -6.53
C SER A 104 -4.13 -23.36 -5.19
N GLY A 105 -5.06 -23.65 -4.26
CA GLY A 105 -4.75 -24.16 -2.92
C GLY A 105 -5.54 -23.44 -1.82
N GLY A 106 -5.94 -24.17 -0.78
CA GLY A 106 -6.84 -23.68 0.30
C GLY A 106 -6.40 -22.36 0.94
N GLY A 107 -7.40 -21.52 1.25
CA GLY A 107 -7.28 -20.16 1.82
C GLY A 107 -7.98 -19.12 0.95
N THR A 108 -8.70 -18.17 1.56
CA THR A 108 -9.31 -17.05 0.83
C THR A 108 -8.25 -16.26 0.07
N THR A 109 -8.51 -15.89 -1.17
CA THR A 109 -7.58 -15.12 -2.01
C THR A 109 -8.42 -14.23 -2.91
N LYS A 110 -8.18 -12.91 -2.83
CA LYS A 110 -8.77 -11.96 -3.77
C LYS A 110 -7.96 -11.95 -5.06
N THR A 111 -8.66 -12.02 -6.19
CA THR A 111 -8.06 -11.79 -7.50
C THR A 111 -8.94 -10.87 -8.34
N ASN A 112 -8.32 -10.08 -9.21
CA ASN A 112 -9.05 -9.35 -10.24
C ASN A 112 -9.51 -10.28 -11.38
N SER A 113 -10.16 -9.71 -12.42
CA SER A 113 -10.70 -10.51 -13.54
C SER A 113 -9.64 -11.26 -14.38
N TYR A 114 -8.35 -10.91 -14.22
CA TYR A 114 -7.23 -11.57 -14.88
C TYR A 114 -6.59 -12.68 -14.03
N GLY A 115 -7.09 -12.91 -12.82
CA GLY A 115 -6.60 -13.90 -11.87
C GLY A 115 -5.35 -13.45 -11.10
N LEU A 116 -5.02 -12.15 -11.10
CA LEU A 116 -3.90 -11.59 -10.35
C LEU A 116 -4.29 -11.33 -8.90
N VAL A 117 -3.42 -11.65 -7.95
CA VAL A 117 -3.64 -11.40 -6.51
C VAL A 117 -3.49 -9.92 -6.22
N THR A 118 -4.63 -9.23 -6.15
CA THR A 118 -4.80 -7.80 -5.91
C THR A 118 -6.25 -7.55 -5.44
N GLU A 119 -6.61 -6.31 -5.17
CA GLU A 119 -7.99 -5.95 -4.86
C GLU A 119 -8.91 -6.14 -6.07
N ILE A 120 -10.15 -6.57 -5.82
CA ILE A 120 -11.09 -6.98 -6.87
C ILE A 120 -11.47 -5.86 -7.83
N TYR A 121 -11.38 -4.61 -7.37
CA TYR A 121 -11.66 -3.41 -8.15
C TYR A 121 -10.44 -2.88 -8.91
N ASN A 122 -9.23 -3.36 -8.61
CA ASN A 122 -8.04 -3.07 -9.40
C ASN A 122 -7.98 -4.02 -10.61
N ASN A 123 -8.63 -3.63 -11.69
CA ASN A 123 -8.71 -4.45 -12.91
C ASN A 123 -7.55 -4.20 -13.90
N ASN A 124 -6.35 -3.91 -13.40
CA ASN A 124 -5.14 -3.83 -14.21
C ASN A 124 -4.67 -5.25 -14.62
N PRO A 125 -4.46 -5.55 -15.92
CA PRO A 125 -3.96 -6.84 -16.38
C PRO A 125 -2.44 -7.05 -16.18
N SER A 126 -1.68 -6.02 -15.79
CA SER A 126 -0.23 -6.12 -15.67
C SER A 126 0.18 -7.11 -14.56
N PRO A 127 1.04 -8.10 -14.84
CA PRO A 127 1.50 -9.06 -13.85
C PRO A 127 2.64 -8.52 -12.98
N TYR A 128 2.98 -7.24 -13.11
CA TYR A 128 4.05 -6.56 -12.36
C TYR A 128 3.49 -5.56 -11.37
N LEU A 129 4.32 -5.13 -10.42
CA LEU A 129 3.95 -4.05 -9.50
C LEU A 129 3.66 -2.78 -10.30
N THR A 130 2.47 -2.25 -10.09
CA THR A 130 1.99 -1.07 -10.78
C THR A 130 1.61 0.04 -9.81
N ARG A 131 1.74 1.29 -10.26
CA ARG A 131 1.12 2.47 -9.65
C ARG A 131 0.28 3.16 -10.73
N SER A 132 -0.96 3.44 -10.40
CA SER A 132 -1.83 4.30 -11.18
C SER A 132 -1.65 5.74 -10.71
N PHE A 133 -1.89 6.68 -11.61
CA PHE A 133 -1.71 8.10 -11.35
C PHE A 133 -3.04 8.83 -11.29
N SER A 134 -4.14 8.07 -11.34
CA SER A 134 -5.49 8.55 -11.13
C SER A 134 -6.37 7.48 -10.49
N VAL A 135 -7.12 7.85 -9.45
CA VAL A 135 -8.19 7.01 -8.88
C VAL A 135 -9.52 7.53 -9.38
N CYS A 136 -10.36 6.67 -9.97
CA CYS A 136 -11.71 7.06 -10.45
C CYS A 136 -11.73 8.28 -11.40
N GLY A 137 -10.68 8.48 -12.19
CA GLY A 137 -10.55 9.64 -13.11
C GLY A 137 -10.01 10.92 -12.47
N LEU A 138 -9.73 10.91 -11.17
CA LEU A 138 -9.09 12.02 -10.45
C LEU A 138 -7.59 11.80 -10.38
N SER A 139 -6.80 12.82 -10.76
CA SER A 139 -5.35 12.77 -10.66
C SER A 139 -4.88 12.65 -9.21
N THR A 140 -4.06 11.64 -8.92
CA THR A 140 -3.42 11.45 -7.61
C THR A 140 -2.30 12.47 -7.36
N ARG A 141 -1.71 13.04 -8.42
CA ARG A 141 -0.68 14.08 -8.32
C ARG A 141 -1.24 15.38 -7.75
N SER A 142 -2.52 15.64 -8.00
CA SER A 142 -3.25 16.78 -7.45
C SER A 142 -3.78 16.53 -6.04
N SER A 143 -3.73 15.28 -5.57
CA SER A 143 -4.10 14.91 -4.20
C SER A 143 -2.93 15.13 -3.26
N LYS A 144 -3.22 15.59 -2.04
CA LYS A 144 -2.23 15.65 -0.97
C LYS A 144 -2.16 14.30 -0.27
N LEU A 145 -0.97 13.91 0.18
CA LEU A 145 -0.83 12.85 1.17
C LEU A 145 -1.40 13.34 2.51
N PRO A 146 -1.91 12.43 3.35
CA PRO A 146 -2.26 12.79 4.73
C PRO A 146 -1.00 13.21 5.50
N GLY A 147 -0.99 14.44 5.99
CA GLY A 147 0.19 15.09 6.57
C GLY A 147 0.20 15.15 8.10
N CYS A 148 1.04 16.04 8.63
CA CYS A 148 1.26 16.17 10.07
C CYS A 148 -0.02 16.56 10.83
N GLU A 149 -0.90 17.35 10.19
CA GLU A 149 -2.18 17.76 10.79
C GLU A 149 -3.11 16.59 11.08
N VAL A 150 -3.29 15.67 10.12
CA VAL A 150 -4.13 14.48 10.30
C VAL A 150 -3.53 13.55 11.34
N LEU A 151 -2.20 13.42 11.36
CA LEU A 151 -1.50 12.63 12.37
C LEU A 151 -1.70 13.21 13.78
N LEU A 152 -1.52 14.51 13.96
CA LEU A 152 -1.74 15.17 15.24
C LEU A 152 -3.19 15.02 15.69
N GLY A 153 -4.14 15.28 14.79
CA GLY A 153 -5.58 15.13 15.07
C GLY A 153 -5.94 13.70 15.52
N SER A 154 -5.28 12.68 14.96
CA SER A 154 -5.48 11.29 15.43
C SER A 154 -5.10 11.11 16.90
N PHE A 155 -4.01 11.74 17.37
CA PHE A 155 -3.57 11.64 18.76
C PHE A 155 -4.44 12.42 19.74
N GLU A 156 -5.26 13.35 19.26
CA GLU A 156 -6.20 14.11 20.08
C GLU A 156 -7.49 13.33 20.37
N GLU A 157 -7.72 12.20 19.69
CA GLU A 157 -8.91 11.39 19.88
C GLU A 157 -8.97 10.72 21.26
N LEU A 158 -10.12 10.85 21.93
CA LEU A 158 -10.30 10.40 23.31
C LEU A 158 -10.68 8.93 23.45
N THR A 159 -11.02 8.26 22.35
CA THR A 159 -11.44 6.86 22.35
C THR A 159 -10.67 6.04 21.33
N MET A 160 -10.43 4.77 21.66
CA MET A 160 -9.79 3.83 20.73
C MET A 160 -10.57 3.70 19.42
N HIS A 161 -11.91 3.81 19.46
CA HIS A 161 -12.73 3.75 18.25
C HIS A 161 -12.47 4.93 17.32
N ASN A 162 -12.43 6.16 17.84
CA ASN A 162 -12.15 7.32 17.01
C ASN A 162 -10.70 7.36 16.54
N PHE A 163 -9.74 7.08 17.43
CA PHE A 163 -8.32 7.01 17.05
C PHE A 163 -8.10 6.00 15.91
N HIS A 164 -8.73 4.83 16.01
CA HIS A 164 -8.77 3.84 14.95
C HIS A 164 -9.38 4.40 13.66
N SER A 165 -10.56 5.03 13.74
CA SER A 165 -11.25 5.58 12.58
C SER A 165 -10.39 6.60 11.83
N VAL A 166 -9.78 7.54 12.53
CA VAL A 166 -8.88 8.54 11.92
C VAL A 166 -7.66 7.87 11.30
N THR A 167 -7.02 6.94 12.02
CA THR A 167 -5.80 6.30 11.54
C THR A 167 -6.05 5.40 10.32
N GLU A 168 -7.07 4.55 10.35
CA GLU A 168 -7.36 3.64 9.24
C GLU A 168 -7.87 4.40 8.02
N PHE A 169 -8.87 5.26 8.18
CA PHE A 169 -9.60 5.80 7.03
C PHE A 169 -9.01 7.09 6.46
N TYR A 170 -8.25 7.86 7.24
CA TYR A 170 -7.70 9.14 6.77
C TYR A 170 -6.18 9.12 6.64
N LEU A 171 -5.44 8.49 7.57
CA LEU A 171 -3.98 8.34 7.39
C LEU A 171 -3.64 7.20 6.44
N HIS A 172 -4.15 6.00 6.71
CA HIS A 172 -3.72 4.78 6.00
C HIS A 172 -4.40 4.61 4.64
N LEU A 173 -5.73 4.73 4.56
CA LEU A 173 -6.48 4.49 3.32
C LEU A 173 -6.21 5.55 2.25
N GLU A 174 -6.09 6.83 2.64
CA GLU A 174 -5.77 7.90 1.69
C GLU A 174 -4.37 7.72 1.10
N PHE A 175 -3.39 7.32 1.91
CA PHE A 175 -2.06 6.96 1.42
C PHE A 175 -2.11 5.88 0.34
N HIS A 176 -2.89 4.81 0.57
CA HIS A 176 -3.09 3.75 -0.43
C HIS A 176 -3.71 4.29 -1.73
N SER A 177 -4.65 5.24 -1.63
CA SER A 177 -5.32 5.82 -2.79
C SER A 177 -4.39 6.72 -3.59
N VAL A 178 -3.62 7.58 -2.93
CA VAL A 178 -2.67 8.50 -3.59
C VAL A 178 -1.52 7.75 -4.24
N LEU A 179 -0.97 6.73 -3.58
CA LEU A 179 0.20 6.00 -4.08
C LEU A 179 -0.09 4.74 -4.88
N GLY A 180 -1.23 4.10 -4.66
CA GLY A 180 -1.65 2.95 -5.46
C GLY A 180 -2.26 3.41 -6.78
N GLY A 181 -3.12 4.42 -6.69
CA GLY A 181 -3.96 4.94 -7.75
C GLY A 181 -5.03 3.97 -8.26
#